data_AF-A0A9P0FU66-F1
#
_entry.id   AF-A0A9P0FU66-F1
#
_cell.length_a   1.000
_cell.length_b   1.000
_cell.length_c   1.000
_cell.angle_alpha   90.00
_cell.angle_beta   90.00
_cell.angle_gamma   90.00
#
_symmetry.space_group_name_H-M   'P 1'
#
loop_
_entity.id
_entity.type
_entity.pdbx_description
1 polymer ?
#
loop_
_entity_poly.entity_id
_entity_poly.type
_entity_poly.pdbx_seq_one_letter_code
_entity_poly.pdbx_strand_id
1 'polypeptide(L)'
;MRWNYTSLRWYIKGRKLASLHQLQNCHIVIDGDSYFKEILDKSNGTAAGLDCDTYADILEKNLTTLLENNVTCYIIFNGAAKVDLEKQKESQQRIINNSINNDLETSGHFQPKLLKEIQKQVLDKMRIKYFVCEYECTEAVVGLARQIKCPVLTNRIEYCLLGVSCIPIYSIKLEEKTKAINCLIYGHEAIRTMLGVYKKMPVLLTILHETGDYVAKLGEVMMCGPTDLVPVIKWVKRQREEALIAAITKNLKDDKDKAGFMQLYQKIKTLFLFSPCNLAVKHFQRQRPHELYRDDRKWFAKGVSSGRIAIPYINLKKKGVICGSSLVNDVNQPDALLAAMDIIAYSHCILTNSQDSKITFIGRNDKNSIIKEIRTHFDQKISNRNIFKSRRKRVLQEKENYFEIFLENALPGFELMCNLLTSDIWILMISLVYYIHKKNKHFVNGAYSVLLSYFLLGPLVNLLDLEIHAEDFQKLDGLQFLFESVDKGELDHGVVHSFSEFLHCLQHLNYLNILCGKKYDPTIYHETYNATFVYNTFLFMKDKDHLMTFLESTFQDSIILKHFKMIVKDFETCLAAVKAHEADSSSGASPLKVDSQLCIQFTTSGETKEFFLEVDGQSKNSDSDNITNS
;
A
#
# COMPACT_ATOMS: atom_id res chain seq x y z
N MET A 1 5.92 16.82 -2.64
CA MET A 1 5.48 18.21 -2.39
C MET A 1 4.13 18.21 -3.00
N ARG A 2 3.14 18.02 -2.14
CA ARG A 2 1.78 17.69 -2.53
C ARG A 2 1.19 18.90 -3.23
N TRP A 3 0.74 18.71 -4.47
CA TRP A 3 0.09 19.75 -5.25
C TRP A 3 -1.29 19.99 -4.64
N ASN A 4 -1.42 20.95 -3.72
CA ASN A 4 -2.66 21.19 -2.99
C ASN A 4 -3.11 22.65 -3.14
N TYR A 5 -4.35 22.80 -3.62
CA TYR A 5 -4.94 24.04 -4.10
C TYR A 5 -6.45 24.06 -3.79
N THR A 6 -6.84 23.73 -2.57
CA THR A 6 -8.23 23.49 -2.17
C THR A 6 -9.12 24.69 -2.51
N SER A 7 -8.72 25.89 -2.12
CA SER A 7 -9.49 27.11 -2.40
C SER A 7 -9.65 27.35 -3.91
N LEU A 8 -8.57 27.21 -4.68
CA LEU A 8 -8.58 27.41 -6.13
C LEU A 8 -9.49 26.39 -6.83
N ARG A 9 -9.50 25.15 -6.35
CA ARG A 9 -10.38 24.08 -6.83
C ARG A 9 -11.86 24.48 -6.66
N TRP A 10 -12.24 24.95 -5.48
CA TRP A 10 -13.60 25.44 -5.21
C TRP A 10 -13.98 26.63 -6.10
N TYR A 11 -13.05 27.58 -6.28
CA TYR A 11 -13.26 28.72 -7.16
C TYR A 11 -13.49 28.29 -8.63
N ILE A 12 -12.74 27.32 -9.15
CA ILE A 12 -12.97 26.78 -10.50
C ILE A 12 -14.35 26.10 -10.59
N LYS A 13 -14.72 25.27 -9.60
CA LYS A 13 -16.02 24.61 -9.58
C LYS A 13 -17.19 25.61 -9.60
N GLY A 14 -17.08 26.70 -8.83
CA GLY A 14 -18.10 27.75 -8.76
C GLY A 14 -18.32 28.53 -10.06
N ARG A 15 -17.40 28.47 -11.02
CA ARG A 15 -17.50 29.19 -12.31
C ARG A 15 -18.31 28.46 -13.38
N LYS A 16 -18.79 27.24 -13.11
CA LYS A 16 -19.62 26.42 -14.04
C LYS A 16 -19.02 26.30 -15.44
N LEU A 17 -17.70 26.13 -15.53
CA LEU A 17 -16.95 26.01 -16.79
C LEU A 17 -16.86 24.58 -17.33
N ALA A 18 -17.54 23.62 -16.70
CA ALA A 18 -17.56 22.25 -17.17
C ALA A 18 -18.58 22.09 -18.30
N SER A 19 -18.20 21.32 -19.33
CA SER A 19 -19.12 20.91 -20.41
C SER A 19 -19.40 19.42 -20.33
N LEU A 20 -20.52 18.99 -20.92
CA LEU A 20 -20.82 17.57 -21.10
C LEU A 20 -19.83 16.94 -22.09
N HIS A 21 -19.44 15.70 -21.82
CA HIS A 21 -18.53 14.93 -22.66
C HIS A 21 -18.87 13.44 -22.56
N GLN A 22 -18.74 12.74 -23.68
CA GLN A 22 -18.91 11.29 -23.75
C GLN A 22 -17.55 10.62 -23.86
N LEU A 23 -17.25 9.69 -22.94
CA LEU A 23 -15.99 8.95 -22.89
C LEU A 23 -16.10 7.68 -23.75
N GLN A 24 -15.70 7.78 -25.01
CA GLN A 24 -15.66 6.65 -25.94
C GLN A 24 -14.52 6.81 -26.94
N ASN A 25 -13.90 5.70 -27.36
CA ASN A 25 -12.87 5.65 -28.42
C ASN A 25 -11.74 6.68 -28.21
N CYS A 26 -11.24 6.80 -26.99
CA CYS A 26 -10.28 7.84 -26.63
C CYS A 26 -9.16 7.33 -25.71
N HIS A 27 -8.13 8.16 -25.55
CA HIS A 27 -7.09 7.95 -24.55
C HIS A 27 -7.40 8.80 -23.32
N ILE A 28 -7.10 8.31 -22.13
CA ILE A 28 -7.14 9.10 -20.90
C ILE A 28 -5.93 8.80 -20.01
N VAL A 29 -5.43 9.80 -19.31
CA VAL A 29 -4.51 9.59 -18.18
C VAL A 29 -5.35 9.55 -16.91
N ILE A 30 -5.14 8.54 -16.07
CA ILE A 30 -5.85 8.41 -14.80
C ILE A 30 -4.88 8.74 -13.67
N ASP A 31 -5.29 9.68 -12.83
CA ASP A 31 -4.63 9.97 -11.55
C ASP A 31 -5.00 8.87 -10.54
N GLY A 32 -4.14 7.85 -10.42
CA GLY A 32 -4.44 6.60 -9.71
C GLY A 32 -4.90 6.82 -8.27
N ASP A 33 -4.15 7.56 -7.46
CA ASP A 33 -4.55 7.81 -6.06
C ASP A 33 -5.88 8.57 -5.95
N SER A 34 -6.19 9.47 -6.90
CA SER A 34 -7.49 10.16 -6.90
C SER A 34 -8.62 9.20 -7.29
N TYR A 35 -8.40 8.39 -8.33
CA TYR A 35 -9.39 7.46 -8.89
C TYR A 35 -9.76 6.36 -7.90
N PHE A 36 -8.76 5.65 -7.37
CA PHE A 36 -9.01 4.54 -6.47
C PHE A 36 -9.49 4.97 -5.09
N LYS A 37 -9.21 6.22 -4.67
CA LYS A 37 -9.83 6.77 -3.46
C LYS A 37 -11.34 6.93 -3.64
N GLU A 38 -11.78 7.50 -4.76
CA GLU A 38 -13.22 7.66 -5.04
C GLU A 38 -13.95 6.31 -5.13
N ILE A 39 -13.28 5.28 -5.66
CA ILE A 39 -13.86 3.93 -5.72
C ILE A 39 -13.89 3.29 -4.33
N LEU A 40 -12.83 3.48 -3.54
CA LEU A 40 -12.79 2.96 -2.16
C LEU A 40 -13.95 3.53 -1.32
N ASP A 41 -14.25 4.83 -1.45
CA ASP A 41 -15.38 5.46 -0.74
C ASP A 41 -16.74 4.84 -1.12
N LYS A 42 -16.82 4.08 -2.24
CA LYS A 42 -18.01 3.33 -2.67
C LYS A 42 -17.98 1.85 -2.27
N SER A 43 -16.82 1.32 -1.89
CA SER A 43 -16.66 -0.06 -1.41
C SER A 43 -16.61 -0.05 0.11
N ASN A 44 -17.57 -0.68 0.78
CA ASN A 44 -17.57 -0.74 2.24
C ASN A 44 -16.41 -1.65 2.70
N GLY A 45 -15.44 -1.10 3.43
CA GLY A 45 -14.57 -1.91 4.27
C GLY A 45 -15.36 -2.46 5.45
N THR A 46 -15.02 -3.66 5.93
CA THR A 46 -15.66 -4.24 7.11
C THR A 46 -14.85 -3.93 8.35
N ALA A 47 -15.46 -4.09 9.53
CA ALA A 47 -14.78 -3.81 10.77
C ALA A 47 -13.69 -4.86 11.11
N ALA A 48 -13.74 -6.04 10.47
CA ALA A 48 -12.68 -7.06 10.52
C ALA A 48 -11.50 -6.76 9.56
N GLY A 49 -11.68 -5.91 8.55
CA GLY A 49 -10.62 -5.54 7.60
C GLY A 49 -11.13 -5.29 6.18
N LEU A 50 -10.27 -5.56 5.19
CA LEU A 50 -10.62 -5.44 3.77
C LEU A 50 -11.00 -6.80 3.20
N ASP A 51 -12.19 -6.89 2.64
CA ASP A 51 -12.61 -8.00 1.79
C ASP A 51 -11.97 -7.81 0.41
N CYS A 52 -10.82 -8.47 0.20
CA CYS A 52 -9.93 -8.14 -0.91
C CYS A 52 -10.54 -8.54 -2.27
N ASP A 53 -11.26 -9.65 -2.30
CA ASP A 53 -12.07 -10.15 -3.41
C ASP A 53 -13.16 -9.13 -3.80
N THR A 54 -13.99 -8.73 -2.85
CA THR A 54 -15.08 -7.77 -3.08
C THR A 54 -14.53 -6.44 -3.59
N TYR A 55 -13.40 -5.97 -3.02
CA TYR A 55 -12.74 -4.78 -3.51
C TYR A 55 -12.22 -4.94 -4.94
N ALA A 56 -11.58 -6.06 -5.27
CA ALA A 56 -11.09 -6.35 -6.61
C ALA A 56 -12.22 -6.39 -7.65
N ASP A 57 -13.35 -7.03 -7.35
CA ASP A 57 -14.53 -7.08 -8.21
C ASP A 57 -15.08 -5.70 -8.55
N ILE A 58 -15.14 -4.82 -7.54
CA ILE A 58 -15.54 -3.42 -7.74
C ILE A 58 -14.56 -2.72 -8.67
N LEU A 59 -13.25 -2.91 -8.50
CA LEU A 59 -12.24 -2.32 -9.39
C LEU A 59 -12.39 -2.84 -10.83
N GLU A 60 -12.50 -4.15 -11.00
CA GLU A 60 -12.64 -4.81 -12.30
C GLU A 60 -13.88 -4.31 -13.04
N LYS A 61 -15.04 -4.28 -12.38
CA LYS A 61 -16.29 -3.78 -12.97
C LYS A 61 -16.18 -2.33 -13.46
N ASN A 62 -15.58 -1.46 -12.64
CA ASN A 62 -15.40 -0.05 -12.99
C ASN A 62 -14.44 0.13 -14.17
N LEU A 63 -13.33 -0.62 -14.20
CA LEU A 63 -12.34 -0.54 -15.28
C LEU A 63 -12.85 -1.19 -16.57
N THR A 64 -13.56 -2.32 -16.50
CA THR A 64 -14.17 -3.00 -17.65
C THR A 64 -15.14 -2.07 -18.36
N THR A 65 -15.92 -1.28 -17.60
CA THR A 65 -16.82 -0.27 -18.18
C THR A 65 -16.08 0.70 -19.10
N LEU A 66 -14.88 1.18 -18.71
CA LEU A 66 -14.04 2.04 -19.53
C LEU A 66 -13.50 1.31 -20.77
N LEU A 67 -13.03 0.06 -20.59
CA LEU A 67 -12.46 -0.74 -21.68
C LEU A 67 -13.50 -1.11 -22.74
N GLU A 68 -14.73 -1.48 -22.35
CA GLU A 68 -15.85 -1.77 -23.26
C GLU A 68 -16.22 -0.56 -24.13
N ASN A 69 -15.94 0.66 -23.66
CA ASN A 69 -16.12 1.91 -24.41
C ASN A 69 -14.88 2.29 -25.24
N ASN A 70 -13.94 1.35 -25.46
CA ASN A 70 -12.66 1.56 -26.17
C ASN A 70 -11.83 2.72 -25.59
N VAL A 71 -11.86 2.90 -24.26
CA VAL A 71 -11.04 3.90 -23.59
C VAL A 71 -9.69 3.32 -23.20
N THR A 72 -8.62 3.82 -23.80
CA THR A 72 -7.25 3.44 -23.44
C THR A 72 -6.80 4.20 -22.19
N CYS A 73 -6.57 3.46 -21.10
CA CYS A 73 -6.24 4.03 -19.80
C CYS A 73 -4.73 4.00 -19.52
N TYR A 74 -4.15 5.14 -19.10
CA TYR A 74 -2.79 5.23 -18.59
C TYR A 74 -2.79 5.65 -17.12
N ILE A 75 -2.58 4.70 -16.21
CA ILE A 75 -2.75 4.94 -14.77
C ILE A 75 -1.42 5.33 -14.12
N ILE A 76 -1.40 6.42 -13.34
CA ILE A 76 -0.21 6.88 -12.66
C ILE A 76 -0.45 7.05 -11.16
N PHE A 77 0.36 6.39 -10.34
CA PHE A 77 0.33 6.46 -8.89
C PHE A 77 1.42 7.37 -8.32
N ASN A 78 1.10 8.00 -7.19
CA ASN A 78 2.09 8.50 -6.26
C ASN A 78 2.86 7.32 -5.64
N GLY A 79 4.13 7.57 -5.36
CA GLY A 79 4.97 6.71 -4.54
C GLY A 79 4.87 7.05 -3.07
N ALA A 80 6.01 7.13 -2.41
CA ALA A 80 6.07 7.40 -0.99
C ALA A 80 5.68 8.85 -0.67
N ALA A 81 5.13 9.06 0.52
CA ALA A 81 5.01 10.40 1.07
C ALA A 81 6.42 10.95 1.34
N LYS A 82 6.63 12.26 1.14
CA LYS A 82 7.86 12.90 1.60
C LYS A 82 7.94 12.79 3.12
N VAL A 83 9.12 12.42 3.63
CA VAL A 83 9.36 12.27 5.06
C VAL A 83 9.49 13.65 5.71
N ASP A 84 8.60 13.89 6.66
CA ASP A 84 8.63 14.95 7.66
C ASP A 84 8.28 14.24 8.97
N LEU A 85 9.28 13.98 9.81
CA LEU A 85 9.16 13.05 10.94
C LEU A 85 8.06 13.49 11.91
N GLU A 86 8.02 14.79 12.25
CA GLU A 86 7.02 15.34 13.15
C GLU A 86 5.62 15.27 12.56
N LYS A 87 5.43 15.66 11.29
CA LYS A 87 4.11 15.55 10.64
C LYS A 87 3.64 14.11 10.51
N GLN A 88 4.55 13.17 10.30
CA GLN A 88 4.22 11.75 10.25
C GLN A 88 3.86 11.22 11.63
N LYS A 89 4.59 11.63 12.68
CA LYS A 89 4.25 11.31 14.07
C LYS A 89 2.88 11.87 14.47
N GLU A 90 2.60 13.14 14.16
CA GLU A 90 1.28 13.75 14.38
C GLU A 90 0.17 13.02 13.62
N SER A 91 0.43 12.66 12.36
CA SER A 91 -0.52 11.87 11.57
C SER A 91 -0.79 10.51 12.20
N GLN A 92 0.23 9.84 12.73
CA GLN A 92 0.08 8.58 13.45
C GLN A 92 -0.70 8.75 14.75
N GLN A 93 -0.45 9.83 15.51
CA GLN A 93 -1.23 10.10 16.72
C GLN A 93 -2.72 10.30 16.41
N ARG A 94 -3.06 10.96 15.31
CA ARG A 94 -4.46 11.12 14.87
C ARG A 94 -5.11 9.76 14.57
N ILE A 95 -4.39 8.85 13.93
CA ILE A 95 -4.89 7.49 13.65
C ILE A 95 -5.17 6.76 14.97
N ILE A 96 -4.24 6.83 15.93
CA ILE A 96 -4.40 6.20 17.25
C ILE A 96 -5.59 6.79 18.00
N ASN A 97 -5.71 8.12 18.07
CA ASN A 97 -6.80 8.79 18.76
C ASN A 97 -8.17 8.43 18.16
N ASN A 98 -8.26 8.36 16.83
CA ASN A 98 -9.50 7.98 16.15
C ASN A 98 -9.91 6.54 16.44
N SER A 99 -8.95 5.62 16.54
CA SER A 99 -9.19 4.23 16.94
C SER A 99 -9.69 4.14 18.38
N ILE A 100 -9.07 4.87 19.33
CA ILE A 100 -9.48 4.88 20.74
C ILE A 100 -10.91 5.40 20.92
N ASN A 101 -11.30 6.42 20.16
CA ASN A 101 -12.60 7.06 20.29
C ASN A 101 -13.74 6.28 19.61
N ASN A 102 -13.47 5.08 19.06
CA ASN A 102 -14.42 4.26 18.29
C ASN A 102 -15.11 5.02 17.13
N ASP A 103 -14.51 6.11 16.68
CA ASP A 103 -15.09 7.00 15.70
C ASP A 103 -14.70 6.51 14.29
N LEU A 104 -15.15 5.29 13.99
CA LEU A 104 -14.92 4.60 12.72
C LEU A 104 -15.64 5.31 11.56
N GLU A 105 -16.57 6.24 11.83
CA GLU A 105 -17.33 6.97 10.80
C GLU A 105 -16.74 8.35 10.43
N THR A 106 -16.02 9.04 11.33
CA THR A 106 -15.37 10.35 11.05
C THR A 106 -13.97 10.23 10.42
N SER A 107 -13.65 9.01 10.02
CA SER A 107 -12.37 8.41 9.74
C SER A 107 -11.92 8.57 8.28
N GLY A 108 -12.10 9.75 7.67
CA GLY A 108 -11.83 10.03 6.23
C GLY A 108 -10.36 9.83 5.73
N HIS A 109 -9.53 9.14 6.49
CA HIS A 109 -8.12 8.81 6.25
C HIS A 109 -7.80 7.31 6.36
N PHE A 110 -8.80 6.44 6.47
CA PHE A 110 -8.58 5.02 6.71
C PHE A 110 -8.21 4.35 5.37
N GLN A 111 -7.00 3.78 5.33
CA GLN A 111 -6.57 2.94 4.22
C GLN A 111 -6.37 1.52 4.75
N PRO A 112 -7.36 0.64 4.55
CA PRO A 112 -7.19 -0.78 4.77
C PRO A 112 -5.89 -1.33 4.16
N LYS A 113 -5.35 -2.35 4.82
CA LYS A 113 -4.12 -3.00 4.36
C LYS A 113 -4.32 -3.57 2.95
N LEU A 114 -3.23 -3.69 2.19
CA LEU A 114 -3.19 -4.27 0.84
C LEU A 114 -3.88 -3.47 -0.29
N LEU A 115 -4.65 -2.40 -0.02
CA LEU A 115 -5.38 -1.63 -1.05
C LEU A 115 -4.57 -1.32 -2.32
N LYS A 116 -3.41 -0.67 -2.17
CA LYS A 116 -2.57 -0.32 -3.33
C LYS A 116 -2.05 -1.54 -4.08
N GLU A 117 -1.83 -2.65 -3.39
CA GLU A 117 -1.37 -3.88 -4.03
C GLU A 117 -2.50 -4.57 -4.79
N ILE A 118 -3.71 -4.62 -4.23
CA ILE A 118 -4.89 -5.16 -4.93
C ILE A 118 -5.18 -4.33 -6.19
N GLN A 119 -5.12 -3.00 -6.08
CA GLN A 119 -5.23 -2.11 -7.24
C GLN A 119 -4.23 -2.50 -8.33
N LYS A 120 -2.95 -2.69 -7.98
CA LYS A 120 -1.91 -3.10 -8.93
C LYS A 120 -2.13 -4.50 -9.50
N GLN A 121 -2.55 -5.46 -8.68
CA GLN A 121 -2.85 -6.83 -9.10
C GLN A 121 -4.02 -6.89 -10.08
N VAL A 122 -5.10 -6.15 -9.82
CA VAL A 122 -6.24 -6.03 -10.76
C VAL A 122 -5.78 -5.40 -12.08
N LEU A 123 -4.96 -4.35 -12.03
CA LEU A 123 -4.43 -3.74 -13.25
C LEU A 123 -3.54 -4.71 -14.04
N ASP A 124 -2.70 -5.50 -13.36
CA ASP A 124 -1.87 -6.53 -13.99
C ASP A 124 -2.74 -7.63 -14.62
N LYS A 125 -3.78 -8.12 -13.90
CA LYS A 125 -4.77 -9.11 -14.40
C LYS A 125 -5.50 -8.61 -15.65
N MET A 126 -5.95 -7.36 -15.63
CA MET A 126 -6.63 -6.70 -16.76
C MET A 126 -5.66 -6.22 -17.86
N ARG A 127 -4.35 -6.44 -17.71
CA ARG A 127 -3.29 -6.00 -18.64
C ARG A 127 -3.27 -4.49 -18.89
N ILE A 128 -3.70 -3.70 -17.90
CA ILE A 128 -3.67 -2.24 -17.92
C ILE A 128 -2.31 -1.78 -17.37
N LYS A 129 -1.53 -1.09 -18.21
CA LYS A 129 -0.24 -0.54 -17.77
C LYS A 129 -0.44 0.57 -16.74
N TYR A 130 0.42 0.58 -15.74
CA TYR A 130 0.50 1.66 -14.75
C TYR A 130 1.93 2.09 -14.47
N PHE A 131 2.08 3.31 -13.94
CA PHE A 131 3.37 3.88 -13.56
C PHE A 131 3.35 4.36 -12.11
N VAL A 132 4.31 3.91 -11.30
CA VAL A 132 4.47 4.38 -9.91
C VAL A 132 5.60 5.41 -9.86
N CYS A 133 5.30 6.62 -9.39
CA CYS A 133 6.30 7.64 -9.14
C CYS A 133 7.09 7.33 -7.86
N GLU A 134 8.26 7.94 -7.66
CA GLU A 134 8.96 7.81 -6.37
C GLU A 134 8.25 8.58 -5.25
N TYR A 135 7.66 9.72 -5.59
CA TYR A 135 6.93 10.58 -4.67
C TYR A 135 5.64 11.06 -5.33
N GLU A 136 5.54 12.32 -5.77
CA GLU A 136 4.32 12.87 -6.36
C GLU A 136 4.17 12.51 -7.84
N CYS A 137 2.94 12.25 -8.28
CA CYS A 137 2.62 11.91 -9.66
C CYS A 137 2.27 13.11 -10.56
N THR A 138 2.09 14.32 -10.03
CA THR A 138 1.59 15.48 -10.80
C THR A 138 2.38 15.74 -12.08
N GLU A 139 3.72 15.70 -12.00
CA GLU A 139 4.57 15.90 -13.17
C GLU A 139 4.39 14.80 -14.22
N ALA A 140 4.25 13.54 -13.78
CA ALA A 140 4.04 12.39 -14.65
C ALA A 140 2.65 12.42 -15.29
N VAL A 141 1.61 12.72 -14.53
CA VAL A 141 0.22 12.83 -14.99
C VAL A 141 0.08 13.93 -16.04
N VAL A 142 0.47 15.15 -15.69
CA VAL A 142 0.37 16.29 -16.60
C VAL A 142 1.28 16.12 -17.80
N GLY A 143 2.51 15.63 -17.58
CA GLY A 143 3.48 15.45 -18.65
C GLY A 143 3.02 14.42 -19.69
N LEU A 144 2.50 13.28 -19.23
CA LEU A 144 1.97 12.24 -20.11
C LEU A 144 0.72 12.71 -20.86
N ALA A 145 -0.23 13.35 -20.16
CA ALA A 145 -1.46 13.84 -20.77
C ALA A 145 -1.20 14.90 -21.84
N ARG A 146 -0.24 15.81 -21.64
CA ARG A 146 0.20 16.76 -22.69
C ARG A 146 0.86 16.06 -23.87
N GLN A 147 1.66 15.02 -23.62
CA GLN A 147 2.35 14.27 -24.68
C GLN A 147 1.37 13.49 -25.56
N ILE A 148 0.38 12.85 -24.95
CA ILE A 148 -0.66 12.06 -25.64
C ILE A 148 -1.79 12.95 -26.17
N LYS A 149 -1.92 14.18 -25.64
CA LYS A 149 -3.00 15.13 -25.91
C LYS A 149 -4.38 14.60 -25.50
N CYS A 150 -4.45 14.01 -24.31
CA CYS A 150 -5.68 13.47 -23.73
C CYS A 150 -6.07 14.13 -22.40
N PRO A 151 -7.35 14.03 -21.99
CA PRO A 151 -7.78 14.51 -20.68
C PRO A 151 -7.25 13.63 -19.54
N VAL A 152 -7.25 14.21 -18.34
CA VAL A 152 -6.93 13.53 -17.10
C VAL A 152 -8.19 13.22 -16.32
N LEU A 153 -8.42 11.95 -15.99
CA LEU A 153 -9.44 11.53 -15.03
C LEU A 153 -8.92 11.75 -13.61
N THR A 154 -9.43 12.78 -12.93
CA THR A 154 -8.97 13.21 -11.60
C THR A 154 -9.95 14.16 -10.91
N ASN A 155 -10.02 14.12 -9.58
CA ASN A 155 -10.70 15.14 -8.78
C ASN A 155 -9.84 16.41 -8.58
N ARG A 156 -8.57 16.39 -8.97
CA ARG A 156 -7.63 17.54 -8.93
C ARG A 156 -7.76 18.40 -10.19
N ILE A 157 -8.93 19.03 -10.36
CA ILE A 157 -9.24 19.84 -11.55
C ILE A 157 -8.30 21.05 -11.75
N GLU A 158 -7.54 21.45 -10.74
CA GLU A 158 -6.48 22.46 -10.86
C GLU A 158 -5.38 22.07 -11.86
N TYR A 159 -5.27 20.80 -12.26
CA TYR A 159 -4.39 20.38 -13.38
C TYR A 159 -4.73 21.08 -14.71
N CYS A 160 -5.95 21.59 -14.88
CA CYS A 160 -6.31 22.46 -16.01
C CYS A 160 -5.42 23.68 -16.15
N LEU A 161 -4.90 24.20 -15.03
CA LEU A 161 -3.98 25.33 -15.06
C LEU A 161 -2.63 24.97 -15.67
N LEU A 162 -2.26 23.70 -15.63
CA LEU A 162 -1.05 23.15 -16.23
C LEU A 162 -1.23 22.71 -17.69
N GLY A 163 -2.41 22.92 -18.27
CA GLY A 163 -2.64 22.78 -19.71
C GLY A 163 -3.15 21.42 -20.13
N VAL A 164 -3.87 20.74 -19.25
CA VAL A 164 -4.53 19.45 -19.52
C VAL A 164 -5.99 19.54 -19.13
N SER A 165 -6.90 19.08 -19.97
CA SER A 165 -8.33 19.05 -19.60
C SER A 165 -8.55 17.99 -18.52
N CYS A 166 -9.50 18.21 -17.61
CA CYS A 166 -9.75 17.29 -16.49
C CYS A 166 -11.19 16.78 -16.50
N ILE A 167 -11.37 15.50 -16.24
CA ILE A 167 -12.65 14.84 -16.03
C ILE A 167 -12.75 14.49 -14.55
N PRO A 168 -13.68 15.08 -13.77
CA PRO A 168 -13.88 14.71 -12.38
C PRO A 168 -14.46 13.30 -12.27
N ILE A 169 -13.95 12.51 -11.34
CA ILE A 169 -14.29 11.08 -11.25
C ILE A 169 -15.75 10.90 -10.85
N TYR A 170 -16.24 11.70 -9.90
CA TYR A 170 -17.65 11.70 -9.49
C TYR A 170 -18.64 12.04 -10.63
N SER A 171 -18.17 12.61 -11.74
CA SER A 171 -19.03 13.02 -12.85
C SER A 171 -19.31 11.90 -13.85
N ILE A 172 -18.58 10.79 -13.76
CA ILE A 172 -18.76 9.62 -14.63
C ILE A 172 -20.10 8.96 -14.31
N LYS A 173 -20.94 8.84 -15.34
CA LYS A 173 -22.24 8.16 -15.29
C LYS A 173 -22.34 7.20 -16.46
N LEU A 174 -22.68 5.95 -16.15
CA LEU A 174 -22.99 4.94 -17.15
C LEU A 174 -24.47 5.05 -17.51
N GLU A 175 -24.78 5.15 -18.80
CA GLU A 175 -26.14 5.02 -19.30
C GLU A 175 -26.46 3.54 -19.55
N GLU A 176 -27.41 2.98 -18.79
CA GLU A 176 -27.66 1.53 -18.77
C GLU A 176 -28.05 0.95 -20.14
N LYS A 177 -28.81 1.70 -20.95
CA LYS A 177 -29.31 1.23 -22.25
C LYS A 177 -28.24 1.19 -23.33
N THR A 178 -27.42 2.24 -23.39
CA THR A 178 -26.43 2.43 -24.45
C THR A 178 -25.04 1.95 -24.04
N LYS A 179 -24.86 1.65 -22.74
CA LYS A 179 -23.55 1.50 -22.08
C LYS A 179 -22.62 2.70 -22.29
N ALA A 180 -23.15 3.85 -22.72
CA ALA A 180 -22.36 5.05 -22.96
C ALA A 180 -21.92 5.66 -21.64
N ILE A 181 -20.68 6.16 -21.62
CA ILE A 181 -20.14 6.86 -20.46
C ILE A 181 -20.27 8.37 -20.66
N ASN A 182 -21.18 8.99 -19.92
CA ASN A 182 -21.36 10.44 -19.90
C ASN A 182 -20.61 11.03 -18.70
N CYS A 183 -19.95 12.16 -18.91
CA CYS A 183 -19.17 12.84 -17.86
C CYS A 183 -19.12 14.35 -18.07
N LEU A 184 -18.57 15.05 -17.07
CA LEU A 184 -18.22 16.46 -17.17
C LEU A 184 -16.73 16.59 -17.52
N ILE A 185 -16.39 17.56 -18.37
CA ILE A 185 -15.01 17.90 -18.67
C ILE A 185 -14.74 19.39 -18.40
N TYR A 186 -13.66 19.66 -17.69
CA TYR A 186 -13.10 20.99 -17.49
C TYR A 186 -12.03 21.23 -18.56
N GLY A 187 -12.34 22.09 -19.52
CA GLY A 187 -11.40 22.49 -20.57
C GLY A 187 -10.31 23.41 -20.04
N HIS A 188 -9.04 23.07 -20.29
CA HIS A 188 -7.91 23.84 -19.77
C HIS A 188 -7.83 25.27 -20.32
N GLU A 189 -8.20 25.49 -21.58
CA GLU A 189 -8.23 26.83 -22.19
C GLU A 189 -9.25 27.74 -21.52
N ALA A 190 -10.50 27.29 -21.38
CA ALA A 190 -11.58 28.04 -20.74
C ALA A 190 -11.22 28.47 -19.31
N ILE A 191 -10.62 27.58 -18.52
CA ILE A 191 -10.18 27.88 -17.15
C ILE A 191 -9.05 28.91 -17.15
N ARG A 192 -8.06 28.77 -18.04
CA ARG A 192 -6.95 29.72 -18.13
C ARG A 192 -7.42 31.11 -18.58
N THR A 193 -8.38 31.17 -19.51
CA THR A 193 -9.04 32.41 -19.97
C THR A 193 -9.79 33.10 -18.84
N MET A 194 -10.57 32.34 -18.06
CA MET A 194 -11.30 32.88 -16.91
C MET A 194 -10.34 33.55 -15.90
N LEU A 195 -9.19 32.92 -15.62
CA LEU A 195 -8.19 33.52 -14.74
C LEU A 195 -7.45 34.70 -15.36
N GLY A 196 -7.20 34.70 -16.68
CA GLY A 196 -6.61 35.84 -17.40
C GLY A 196 -5.20 36.23 -16.94
N VAL A 197 -4.40 35.28 -16.43
CA VAL A 197 -3.03 35.50 -15.94
C VAL A 197 -2.01 34.56 -16.57
N TYR A 198 -2.16 34.18 -17.84
CA TYR A 198 -1.37 33.14 -18.51
C TYR A 198 0.14 33.18 -18.25
N LYS A 199 0.81 34.31 -18.53
CA LYS A 199 2.25 34.47 -18.33
C LYS A 199 2.66 34.44 -16.84
N LYS A 200 1.75 34.85 -15.96
CA LYS A 200 1.94 34.95 -14.50
C LYS A 200 1.37 33.75 -13.74
N MET A 201 0.89 32.72 -14.44
CA MET A 201 0.27 31.55 -13.85
C MET A 201 1.22 30.84 -12.88
N PRO A 202 2.52 30.68 -13.17
CA PRO A 202 3.44 30.09 -12.20
C PRO A 202 3.52 30.88 -10.89
N VAL A 203 3.50 32.21 -10.95
CA VAL A 203 3.52 33.05 -9.73
C VAL A 203 2.21 32.90 -8.95
N LEU A 204 1.06 32.97 -9.64
CA LEU A 204 -0.25 32.77 -9.00
C LEU A 204 -0.32 31.41 -8.29
N LEU A 205 0.08 30.34 -8.99
CA LEU A 205 0.13 28.99 -8.41
C LEU A 205 1.10 28.91 -7.24
N THR A 206 2.24 29.61 -7.28
CA THR A 206 3.17 29.63 -6.14
C THR A 206 2.53 30.27 -4.91
N ILE A 207 1.86 31.41 -5.07
CA ILE A 207 1.18 32.13 -3.98
C ILE A 207 0.07 31.26 -3.38
N LEU A 208 -0.73 30.60 -4.23
CA LEU A 208 -1.87 29.80 -3.80
C LEU A 208 -1.51 28.39 -3.30
N HIS A 209 -0.23 28.03 -3.30
CA HIS A 209 0.22 26.72 -2.87
C HIS A 209 0.19 26.60 -1.33
N GLU A 210 -0.53 25.60 -0.82
CA GLU A 210 -0.81 25.49 0.62
C GLU A 210 0.43 25.27 1.51
N THR A 211 1.51 24.69 1.00
CA THR A 211 2.70 24.39 1.84
C THR A 211 3.50 25.62 2.30
N GLY A 212 3.25 26.80 1.73
CA GLY A 212 4.01 28.01 2.05
C GLY A 212 3.23 29.06 2.83
N ASP A 213 1.92 28.89 2.94
CA ASP A 213 0.99 29.85 3.53
C ASP A 213 1.20 31.30 3.02
N TYR A 214 1.54 31.43 1.74
CA TYR A 214 1.93 32.72 1.17
C TYR A 214 0.76 33.69 1.08
N VAL A 215 -0.49 33.19 1.03
CA VAL A 215 -1.69 34.04 1.07
C VAL A 215 -1.76 34.79 2.40
N ALA A 216 -1.61 34.10 3.53
CA ALA A 216 -1.60 34.75 4.85
C ALA A 216 -0.40 35.68 4.99
N LYS A 217 0.80 35.23 4.59
CA LYS A 217 2.04 36.03 4.71
C LYS A 217 2.04 37.31 3.86
N LEU A 218 1.30 37.33 2.75
CA LEU A 218 1.24 38.46 1.83
C LEU A 218 -0.10 39.23 1.90
N GLY A 219 -0.98 38.88 2.84
CA GLY A 219 -2.35 39.38 2.91
C GLY A 219 -2.45 40.92 2.97
N GLU A 220 -1.56 41.57 3.73
CA GLU A 220 -1.49 43.04 3.82
C GLU A 220 -1.15 43.69 2.48
N VAL A 221 -0.21 43.12 1.73
CA VAL A 221 0.24 43.64 0.42
C VAL A 221 -0.82 43.42 -0.65
N MET A 222 -1.56 42.32 -0.54
CA MET A 222 -2.62 41.94 -1.47
C MET A 222 -3.97 42.59 -1.11
N MET A 223 -4.08 43.20 0.07
CA MET A 223 -5.32 43.72 0.65
C MET A 223 -6.42 42.65 0.65
N CYS A 224 -6.09 41.44 1.13
CA CYS A 224 -6.98 40.29 1.07
C CYS A 224 -6.94 39.44 2.35
N GLY A 225 -8.07 38.82 2.69
CA GLY A 225 -8.12 37.81 3.74
C GLY A 225 -7.42 36.51 3.32
N PRO A 226 -7.18 35.59 4.27
CA PRO A 226 -6.45 34.34 4.02
C PRO A 226 -7.14 33.39 3.02
N THR A 227 -8.42 33.60 2.73
CA THR A 227 -9.24 32.76 1.82
C THR A 227 -9.66 33.46 0.53
N ASP A 228 -9.26 34.72 0.34
CA ASP A 228 -9.79 35.59 -0.71
C ASP A 228 -9.05 35.46 -2.05
N LEU A 229 -9.50 34.54 -2.90
CA LEU A 229 -8.88 34.29 -4.21
C LEU A 229 -9.03 35.44 -5.21
N VAL A 230 -10.16 36.14 -5.20
CA VAL A 230 -10.46 37.19 -6.19
C VAL A 230 -9.51 38.38 -6.06
N PRO A 231 -9.28 38.94 -4.85
CA PRO A 231 -8.23 39.93 -4.62
C PRO A 231 -6.84 39.46 -5.05
N VAL A 232 -6.42 38.23 -4.72
CA VAL A 232 -5.12 37.69 -5.14
C VAL A 232 -4.99 37.68 -6.66
N ILE A 233 -6.02 37.18 -7.37
CA ILE A 233 -6.04 37.18 -8.85
C ILE A 233 -5.98 38.62 -9.38
N LYS A 234 -6.73 39.56 -8.82
CA LYS A 234 -6.70 40.98 -9.22
C LYS A 234 -5.32 41.61 -9.00
N TRP A 235 -4.67 41.30 -7.87
CA TRP A 235 -3.34 41.77 -7.53
C TRP A 235 -2.29 41.27 -8.52
N VAL A 236 -2.29 39.96 -8.79
CA VAL A 236 -1.42 39.35 -9.82
C VAL A 236 -1.70 39.94 -11.21
N LYS A 237 -2.96 40.19 -11.57
CA LYS A 237 -3.33 40.79 -12.87
C LYS A 237 -2.71 42.17 -13.10
N ARG A 238 -2.67 43.02 -12.07
CA ARG A 238 -2.25 44.43 -12.17
C ARG A 238 -0.75 44.64 -12.39
N GLN A 239 0.09 43.68 -12.02
CA GLN A 239 1.54 43.85 -12.02
C GLN A 239 2.23 43.10 -13.16
N ARG A 240 3.44 43.54 -13.53
CA ARG A 240 4.38 42.75 -14.35
C ARG A 240 5.00 41.63 -13.50
N GLU A 241 5.47 40.57 -14.12
CA GLU A 241 6.00 39.40 -13.40
C GLU A 241 7.21 39.76 -12.53
N GLU A 242 8.12 40.57 -13.04
CA GLU A 242 9.32 41.02 -12.33
C GLU A 242 8.96 41.86 -11.10
N ALA A 243 8.01 42.78 -11.26
CA ALA A 243 7.51 43.60 -10.16
C ALA A 243 6.80 42.77 -9.08
N LEU A 244 6.06 41.74 -9.51
CA LEU A 244 5.37 40.82 -8.61
C LEU A 244 6.37 40.01 -7.76
N ILE A 245 7.41 39.44 -8.39
CA ILE A 245 8.47 38.70 -7.69
C ILE A 245 9.23 39.62 -6.72
N ALA A 246 9.57 40.85 -7.14
CA ALA A 246 10.21 41.84 -6.28
C ALA A 246 9.33 42.20 -5.08
N ALA A 247 8.03 42.42 -5.30
CA ALA A 247 7.08 42.73 -4.24
C ALA A 247 6.94 41.56 -3.25
N ILE A 248 6.84 40.31 -3.73
CA ILE A 248 6.78 39.13 -2.85
C ILE A 248 8.06 39.01 -2.03
N THR A 249 9.22 39.08 -2.69
CA THR A 249 10.51 38.90 -2.02
C THR A 249 10.77 39.97 -0.96
N LYS A 250 10.32 41.20 -1.20
CA LYS A 250 10.42 42.31 -0.23
C LYS A 250 9.56 42.10 1.02
N ASN A 251 8.40 41.47 0.88
CA ASN A 251 7.41 41.36 1.97
C ASN A 251 7.46 40.03 2.72
N LEU A 252 8.16 39.02 2.20
CA LEU A 252 8.48 37.82 2.98
C LEU A 252 9.57 38.16 4.01
N LYS A 253 9.25 37.94 5.30
CA LYS A 253 10.11 38.34 6.42
C LYS A 253 11.37 37.48 6.55
N ASP A 254 11.25 36.17 6.34
CA ASP A 254 12.32 35.18 6.52
C ASP A 254 12.98 34.82 5.18
N ASP A 255 14.30 34.71 5.15
CA ASP A 255 15.07 34.24 3.99
C ASP A 255 14.75 32.78 3.63
N LYS A 256 14.36 31.96 4.60
CA LYS A 256 13.86 30.60 4.36
C LYS A 256 12.57 30.62 3.54
N ASP A 257 11.67 31.55 3.85
CA ASP A 257 10.41 31.73 3.09
C ASP A 257 10.68 32.24 1.69
N LYS A 258 11.60 33.20 1.52
CA LYS A 258 12.03 33.69 0.21
C LYS A 258 12.63 32.56 -0.64
N ALA A 259 13.54 31.79 -0.06
CA ALA A 259 14.16 30.65 -0.74
C ALA A 259 13.12 29.56 -1.09
N GLY A 260 12.22 29.26 -0.15
CA GLY A 260 11.12 28.31 -0.35
C GLY A 260 10.17 28.75 -1.48
N PHE A 261 9.83 30.04 -1.53
CA PHE A 261 9.00 30.62 -2.57
C PHE A 261 9.68 30.49 -3.93
N MET A 262 10.95 30.90 -4.03
CA MET A 262 11.69 30.85 -5.30
C MET A 262 11.90 29.42 -5.80
N GLN A 263 12.22 28.47 -4.91
CA GLN A 263 12.33 27.06 -5.29
C GLN A 263 11.00 26.50 -5.81
N LEU A 264 9.89 26.81 -5.14
CA LEU A 264 8.56 26.40 -5.57
C LEU A 264 8.18 27.03 -6.91
N TYR A 265 8.38 28.34 -7.06
CA TYR A 265 8.11 29.07 -8.29
C TYR A 265 8.88 28.49 -9.47
N GLN A 266 10.18 28.22 -9.32
CA GLN A 266 10.97 27.61 -10.40
C GLN A 266 10.47 26.21 -10.77
N LYS A 267 10.07 25.41 -9.78
CA LYS A 267 9.50 24.08 -10.04
C LYS A 267 8.17 24.17 -10.80
N ILE A 268 7.26 25.04 -10.37
CA ILE A 268 5.96 25.26 -11.02
C ILE A 268 6.18 25.82 -12.43
N LYS A 269 7.07 26.79 -12.60
CA LYS A 269 7.42 27.39 -13.89
C LYS A 269 7.95 26.33 -14.86
N THR A 270 8.83 25.45 -14.39
CA THR A 270 9.36 24.33 -15.19
C THR A 270 8.24 23.40 -15.64
N LEU A 271 7.34 22.99 -14.75
CA LEU A 271 6.20 22.13 -15.08
C LEU A 271 5.17 22.80 -15.99
N PHE A 272 4.98 24.10 -15.84
CA PHE A 272 4.04 24.88 -16.65
C PHE A 272 4.57 25.02 -18.09
N LEU A 273 5.85 25.36 -18.24
CA LEU A 273 6.48 25.60 -19.55
C LEU A 273 6.82 24.29 -20.27
N PHE A 274 7.38 23.31 -19.57
CA PHE A 274 7.90 22.07 -20.15
C PHE A 274 7.07 20.86 -19.73
N SER A 275 7.13 19.78 -20.52
CA SER A 275 6.60 18.45 -20.14
C SER A 275 7.76 17.59 -19.62
N PRO A 276 8.03 17.54 -18.31
CA PRO A 276 9.35 17.12 -17.85
C PRO A 276 9.47 15.60 -17.66
N CYS A 277 8.33 14.86 -17.63
CA CYS A 277 8.34 13.45 -17.25
C CYS A 277 8.67 12.48 -18.40
N ASN A 278 9.93 12.50 -18.82
CA ASN A 278 10.45 11.57 -19.83
C ASN A 278 10.38 10.09 -19.41
N LEU A 279 10.35 9.77 -18.11
CA LEU A 279 10.35 8.37 -17.66
C LEU A 279 8.96 7.71 -17.81
N ALA A 280 7.90 8.39 -17.36
CA ALA A 280 6.53 7.87 -17.52
C ALA A 280 6.15 7.73 -19.00
N VAL A 281 6.45 8.75 -19.81
CA VAL A 281 6.23 8.70 -21.28
C VAL A 281 6.95 7.48 -21.89
N LYS A 282 8.25 7.31 -21.58
CA LYS A 282 9.03 6.17 -22.08
C LYS A 282 8.55 4.81 -21.55
N HIS A 283 7.95 4.77 -20.36
CA HIS A 283 7.38 3.56 -19.80
C HIS A 283 6.16 3.12 -20.62
N PHE A 284 5.21 4.01 -20.85
CA PHE A 284 3.98 3.68 -21.58
C PHE A 284 4.20 3.42 -23.08
N GLN A 285 5.19 4.08 -23.69
CA GLN A 285 5.56 3.82 -25.09
C GLN A 285 6.25 2.48 -25.32
N ARG A 286 6.84 1.86 -24.28
CA ARG A 286 7.54 0.59 -24.40
C ARG A 286 6.59 -0.59 -24.29
N GLN A 287 6.87 -1.65 -25.05
CA GLN A 287 6.17 -2.92 -24.89
C GLN A 287 6.65 -3.71 -23.66
N ARG A 288 7.94 -3.61 -23.31
CA ARG A 288 8.54 -4.34 -22.19
C ARG A 288 8.89 -3.42 -21.01
N PRO A 289 8.78 -3.89 -19.76
CA PRO A 289 9.21 -3.16 -18.57
C PRO A 289 10.69 -2.77 -18.62
N HIS A 290 11.06 -1.78 -17.83
CA HIS A 290 12.46 -1.41 -17.66
C HIS A 290 13.24 -2.51 -16.94
N GLU A 291 14.24 -3.07 -17.60
CA GLU A 291 15.22 -3.91 -16.92
C GLU A 291 16.11 -3.06 -16.00
N LEU A 292 16.50 -3.65 -14.86
CA LEU A 292 17.41 -3.02 -13.89
C LEU A 292 18.84 -3.39 -14.22
N TYR A 293 19.67 -2.39 -14.52
CA TYR A 293 21.10 -2.56 -14.73
C TYR A 293 21.88 -1.79 -13.67
N ARG A 294 22.98 -2.38 -13.20
CA ARG A 294 23.79 -1.80 -12.13
C ARG A 294 24.34 -0.42 -12.46
N ASP A 295 24.76 -0.20 -13.70
CA ASP A 295 25.37 1.07 -14.13
C ASP A 295 24.32 2.13 -14.52
N ASP A 296 23.03 1.81 -14.43
CA ASP A 296 21.97 2.75 -14.76
C ASP A 296 21.69 3.70 -13.60
N ARG A 297 22.05 4.97 -13.73
CA ARG A 297 21.79 6.00 -12.68
C ARG A 297 20.32 6.14 -12.31
N LYS A 298 19.39 5.65 -13.14
CA LYS A 298 17.94 5.67 -12.90
C LYS A 298 17.38 4.30 -12.51
N TRP A 299 18.22 3.32 -12.17
CA TRP A 299 17.78 1.96 -11.81
C TRP A 299 16.73 1.97 -10.71
N PHE A 300 16.89 2.82 -9.68
CA PHE A 300 15.98 2.85 -8.55
C PHE A 300 14.60 3.38 -8.96
N ALA A 301 14.56 4.53 -9.63
CA ALA A 301 13.31 5.09 -10.17
C ALA A 301 12.63 4.12 -11.17
N LYS A 302 13.41 3.39 -11.97
CA LYS A 302 12.90 2.34 -12.86
C LYS A 302 12.30 1.17 -12.07
N GLY A 303 12.98 0.71 -11.02
CA GLY A 303 12.52 -0.37 -10.15
C GLY A 303 11.23 -0.01 -9.43
N VAL A 304 11.10 1.24 -8.96
CA VAL A 304 9.84 1.76 -8.41
C VAL A 304 8.76 1.77 -9.49
N SER A 305 9.04 2.35 -10.65
CA SER A 305 8.05 2.49 -11.73
C SER A 305 7.57 1.16 -12.31
N SER A 306 8.37 0.10 -12.22
CA SER A 306 8.03 -1.24 -12.69
C SER A 306 7.45 -2.14 -11.60
N GLY A 307 7.16 -1.60 -10.41
CA GLY A 307 6.65 -2.38 -9.27
C GLY A 307 7.66 -3.33 -8.63
N ARG A 308 8.94 -3.31 -9.05
CA ARG A 308 9.98 -4.19 -8.49
C ARG A 308 10.49 -3.71 -7.13
N ILE A 309 10.37 -2.41 -6.85
CA ILE A 309 10.66 -1.81 -5.56
C ILE A 309 9.34 -1.30 -4.99
N ALA A 310 8.94 -1.88 -3.85
CA ALA A 310 7.69 -1.52 -3.18
C ALA A 310 7.70 -0.05 -2.71
N ILE A 311 6.51 0.55 -2.63
CA ILE A 311 6.35 1.96 -2.21
C ILE A 311 6.97 2.23 -0.83
N PRO A 312 6.75 1.39 0.21
CA PRO A 312 7.39 1.59 1.51
C PRO A 312 8.93 1.58 1.43
N TYR A 313 9.50 0.87 0.46
CA TYR A 313 10.95 0.72 0.30
C TYR A 313 11.62 1.95 -0.32
N ILE A 314 10.84 2.93 -0.80
CA ILE A 314 11.37 4.20 -1.32
C ILE A 314 12.00 5.01 -0.18
N ASN A 315 11.25 5.22 0.92
CA ASN A 315 11.76 5.94 2.08
C ASN A 315 12.73 5.08 2.89
N LEU A 316 12.52 3.77 2.95
CA LEU A 316 13.47 2.84 3.55
C LEU A 316 14.86 3.02 2.93
N LYS A 317 14.98 2.93 1.59
CA LYS A 317 16.26 3.12 0.91
C LYS A 317 16.80 4.55 1.00
N LYS A 318 15.95 5.56 0.77
CA LYS A 318 16.43 6.95 0.61
C LYS A 318 16.67 7.68 1.94
N LYS A 319 15.99 7.25 3.01
CA LYS A 319 15.95 7.95 4.29
C LYS A 319 16.15 7.03 5.49
N GLY A 320 16.15 5.70 5.31
CA GLY A 320 16.15 4.76 6.43
C GLY A 320 14.88 4.84 7.26
N VAL A 321 13.74 5.26 6.67
CA VAL A 321 12.50 5.50 7.43
C VAL A 321 11.40 4.56 6.97
N ILE A 322 10.67 3.98 7.93
CA ILE A 322 9.44 3.23 7.68
C ILE A 322 8.35 3.64 8.66
N CYS A 323 7.13 3.79 8.15
CA CYS A 323 5.96 4.10 8.98
C CYS A 323 5.24 2.81 9.36
N GLY A 324 4.76 2.74 10.60
CA GLY A 324 3.92 1.68 11.17
C GLY A 324 2.56 1.52 10.50
N SER A 325 1.77 0.62 11.04
CA SER A 325 0.44 0.31 10.52
C SER A 325 -0.44 1.57 10.42
N SER A 326 -1.24 1.65 9.37
CA SER A 326 -2.26 2.70 9.19
C SER A 326 -3.56 2.39 9.94
N LEU A 327 -3.65 1.24 10.60
CA LEU A 327 -4.79 0.79 11.39
C LEU A 327 -4.31 0.33 12.78
N VAL A 328 -5.09 0.70 13.80
CA VAL A 328 -4.87 0.29 15.18
C VAL A 328 -6.02 -0.61 15.57
N ASN A 329 -5.80 -1.91 15.45
CA ASN A 329 -6.79 -2.93 15.75
C ASN A 329 -6.87 -3.20 17.25
N ASP A 330 -5.73 -3.24 17.93
CA ASP A 330 -5.62 -3.36 19.39
C ASP A 330 -4.60 -2.35 19.90
N VAL A 331 -5.05 -1.44 20.76
CA VAL A 331 -4.23 -0.36 21.34
C VAL A 331 -3.24 -0.86 22.40
N ASN A 332 -3.46 -2.06 22.96
CA ASN A 332 -2.62 -2.63 24.01
C ASN A 332 -1.50 -3.52 23.45
N GLN A 333 -1.61 -3.92 22.18
CA GLN A 333 -0.56 -4.66 21.48
C GLN A 333 0.44 -3.71 20.80
N PRO A 334 1.69 -4.14 20.52
CA PRO A 334 2.64 -3.38 19.72
C PRO A 334 2.11 -3.03 18.32
N ASP A 335 2.82 -2.18 17.57
CA ASP A 335 2.46 -1.88 16.18
C ASP A 335 2.56 -3.15 15.30
N ALA A 336 1.49 -3.48 14.56
CA ALA A 336 1.42 -4.71 13.78
C ALA A 336 2.51 -4.83 12.68
N LEU A 337 3.10 -3.71 12.23
CA LEU A 337 4.23 -3.76 11.28
C LEU A 337 5.46 -4.45 11.90
N LEU A 338 5.63 -4.39 13.23
CA LEU A 338 6.82 -4.91 13.90
C LEU A 338 6.99 -6.42 13.71
N ALA A 339 5.89 -7.17 13.51
CA ALA A 339 5.94 -8.59 13.15
C ALA A 339 6.74 -8.85 11.86
N ALA A 340 6.79 -7.89 10.94
CA ALA A 340 7.52 -7.98 9.67
C ALA A 340 8.90 -7.29 9.68
N MET A 341 9.35 -6.77 10.84
CA MET A 341 10.53 -5.90 10.89
C MET A 341 11.82 -6.58 10.40
N ASP A 342 11.99 -7.88 10.64
CA ASP A 342 13.18 -8.62 10.20
C ASP A 342 13.25 -8.72 8.66
N ILE A 343 12.09 -8.95 8.01
CA ILE A 343 11.95 -8.98 6.55
C ILE A 343 12.26 -7.58 5.96
N ILE A 344 11.80 -6.53 6.64
CA ILE A 344 12.04 -5.13 6.26
C ILE A 344 13.53 -4.78 6.40
N ALA A 345 14.16 -5.15 7.52
CA ALA A 345 15.56 -4.91 7.79
C ALA A 345 16.45 -5.62 6.76
N TYR A 346 16.13 -6.87 6.43
CA TYR A 346 16.83 -7.61 5.38
C TYR A 346 16.68 -6.95 4.00
N SER A 347 15.46 -6.51 3.66
CA SER A 347 15.20 -5.75 2.45
C SER A 347 16.00 -4.43 2.41
N HIS A 348 16.12 -3.74 3.54
CA HIS A 348 16.91 -2.53 3.68
C HIS A 348 18.40 -2.80 3.42
N CYS A 349 18.96 -3.88 3.98
CA CYS A 349 20.32 -4.33 3.72
C CYS A 349 20.58 -4.61 2.23
N ILE A 350 19.65 -5.30 1.54
CA ILE A 350 19.75 -5.50 0.08
C ILE A 350 19.75 -4.17 -0.66
N LEU A 351 18.81 -3.28 -0.34
CA LEU A 351 18.68 -2.00 -1.04
C LEU A 351 19.90 -1.09 -0.80
N THR A 352 20.51 -1.18 0.39
CA THR A 352 21.69 -0.40 0.77
C THR A 352 23.02 -1.04 0.44
N ASN A 353 23.03 -2.32 0.05
CA ASN A 353 24.24 -3.11 -0.14
C ASN A 353 25.12 -3.06 1.13
N SER A 354 24.47 -3.36 2.27
CA SER A 354 25.02 -3.32 3.63
C SER A 354 24.62 -4.58 4.38
N GLN A 355 25.40 -4.98 5.37
CA GLN A 355 25.06 -6.00 6.38
C GLN A 355 24.29 -5.38 7.55
N ASP A 356 24.52 -4.09 7.79
CA ASP A 356 23.87 -3.32 8.83
C ASP A 356 22.65 -2.58 8.30
N SER A 357 21.52 -2.78 8.98
CA SER A 357 20.29 -2.03 8.79
C SER A 357 20.11 -1.07 9.96
N LYS A 358 19.92 0.22 9.64
CA LYS A 358 19.54 1.27 10.58
C LYS A 358 18.24 1.90 10.12
N ILE A 359 17.14 1.64 10.83
CA ILE A 359 15.79 2.07 10.45
C ILE A 359 15.19 2.97 11.53
N THR A 360 14.76 4.17 11.14
CA THR A 360 13.87 5.03 11.91
C THR A 360 12.43 4.59 11.68
N PHE A 361 11.86 3.92 12.65
CA PHE A 361 10.47 3.48 12.70
C PHE A 361 9.58 4.58 13.29
N ILE A 362 8.50 4.92 12.58
CA ILE A 362 7.47 5.86 13.04
C ILE A 362 6.16 5.10 13.17
N GLY A 363 5.82 4.67 14.36
CA GLY A 363 4.61 3.88 14.61
C GLY A 363 4.05 4.19 15.99
N ARG A 364 3.63 3.16 16.70
CA ARG A 364 3.03 3.31 18.04
C ARG A 364 3.71 2.43 19.10
N ASN A 365 3.62 2.91 20.32
CA ASN A 365 3.77 2.12 21.53
C ASN A 365 2.55 2.43 22.40
N ASP A 366 1.73 1.42 22.64
CA ASP A 366 0.42 1.56 23.26
C ASP A 366 -0.44 2.62 22.54
N LYS A 367 -0.90 3.63 23.29
CA LYS A 367 -1.75 4.75 22.87
C LYS A 367 -0.97 5.95 22.32
N ASN A 368 0.35 5.86 22.21
CA ASN A 368 1.21 6.97 21.81
C ASN A 368 1.98 6.68 20.53
N SER A 369 2.02 7.66 19.65
CA SER A 369 2.92 7.66 18.49
C SER A 369 4.37 7.82 18.94
N ILE A 370 5.25 7.00 18.38
CA ILE A 370 6.67 6.96 18.71
C ILE A 370 7.53 7.08 17.45
N ILE A 371 8.75 7.58 17.65
CA ILE A 371 9.85 7.48 16.70
C ILE A 371 10.93 6.67 17.39
N LYS A 372 11.29 5.53 16.81
CA LYS A 372 12.27 4.60 17.39
C LYS A 372 13.29 4.20 16.34
N GLU A 373 14.55 4.09 16.76
CA GLU A 373 15.59 3.52 15.91
C GLU A 373 15.67 2.02 16.14
N ILE A 374 15.69 1.25 15.05
CA ILE A 374 15.82 -0.19 15.03
C ILE A 374 17.09 -0.51 14.25
N ARG A 375 18.01 -1.21 14.91
CA ARG A 375 19.26 -1.67 14.32
C ARG A 375 19.24 -3.18 14.20
N THR A 376 19.73 -3.67 13.07
CA THR A 376 19.83 -5.11 12.79
C THR A 376 21.13 -5.35 12.03
N HIS A 377 21.89 -6.36 12.45
CA HIS A 377 23.06 -6.85 11.74
C HIS A 377 22.75 -8.22 11.15
N PHE A 378 23.29 -8.51 9.96
CA PHE A 378 23.26 -9.82 9.34
C PHE A 378 24.70 -10.27 9.05
N ASP A 379 25.13 -11.36 9.69
CA ASP A 379 26.50 -11.88 9.52
C ASP A 379 26.80 -12.32 8.10
N GLN A 380 25.76 -12.81 7.41
CA GLN A 380 25.88 -13.22 6.03
C GLN A 380 26.10 -12.03 5.11
N LYS A 381 27.02 -12.20 4.15
CA LYS A 381 27.34 -11.16 3.19
C LYS A 381 26.16 -10.87 2.25
N ILE A 382 25.45 -9.78 2.52
CA ILE A 382 24.40 -9.26 1.64
C ILE A 382 25.03 -8.40 0.53
N SER A 383 24.59 -8.62 -0.72
CA SER A 383 24.93 -7.75 -1.84
C SER A 383 23.72 -7.44 -2.70
N ASN A 384 23.68 -6.24 -3.26
CA ASN A 384 22.59 -5.85 -4.15
C ASN A 384 22.79 -6.34 -5.59
N ARG A 385 23.87 -7.07 -5.90
CA ARG A 385 24.20 -7.46 -7.28
C ARG A 385 23.12 -8.31 -7.93
N ASN A 386 22.42 -9.13 -7.14
CA ASN A 386 21.46 -10.10 -7.66
C ASN A 386 20.13 -9.45 -8.06
N ILE A 387 19.85 -8.21 -7.63
CA ILE A 387 18.68 -7.45 -8.11
C ILE A 387 18.85 -6.98 -9.57
N PHE A 388 20.09 -6.92 -10.08
CA PHE A 388 20.40 -6.39 -11.41
C PHE A 388 20.53 -7.50 -12.46
N LYS A 389 20.08 -7.24 -13.69
CA LYS A 389 20.39 -8.09 -14.86
C LYS A 389 21.82 -7.84 -15.34
N SER A 390 22.46 -8.90 -15.85
CA SER A 390 23.77 -8.78 -16.50
C SER A 390 23.62 -8.14 -17.88
N ARG A 391 24.50 -7.20 -18.21
CA ARG A 391 24.61 -6.63 -19.57
C ARG A 391 25.44 -7.49 -20.53
N ARG A 392 26.30 -8.37 -20.01
CA ARG A 392 27.21 -9.21 -20.82
C ARG A 392 26.72 -10.66 -20.77
N LYS A 393 26.66 -11.33 -21.93
CA LYS A 393 26.50 -12.80 -22.05
C LYS A 393 27.73 -13.52 -21.49
N ARG A 394 27.98 -13.40 -20.18
CA ARG A 394 28.88 -14.32 -19.48
C ARG A 394 28.02 -15.45 -18.93
N VAL A 395 28.54 -16.67 -19.04
CA VAL A 395 28.00 -17.90 -18.45
C VAL A 395 27.46 -17.55 -17.06
N LEU A 396 26.16 -17.73 -16.88
CA LEU A 396 25.47 -17.46 -15.62
C LEU A 396 26.00 -18.47 -14.60
N GLN A 397 26.95 -18.08 -13.75
CA GLN A 397 27.03 -18.71 -12.43
C GLN A 397 25.66 -18.55 -11.78
N GLU A 398 25.15 -19.62 -11.17
CA GLU A 398 23.91 -19.58 -10.40
C GLU A 398 23.97 -18.39 -9.46
N LYS A 399 23.05 -17.44 -9.66
CA LYS A 399 22.98 -16.27 -8.80
C LYS A 399 22.39 -16.71 -7.47
N GLU A 400 23.12 -16.48 -6.39
CA GLU A 400 22.60 -16.58 -5.02
C GLU A 400 21.23 -15.91 -4.92
N ASN A 401 20.23 -16.64 -4.43
CA ASN A 401 18.90 -16.11 -4.26
C ASN A 401 18.75 -15.55 -2.85
N TYR A 402 18.79 -14.22 -2.70
CA TYR A 402 18.66 -13.59 -1.38
C TYR A 402 17.29 -13.83 -0.72
N PHE A 403 16.25 -14.19 -1.47
CA PHE A 403 15.00 -14.61 -0.85
C PHE A 403 15.17 -15.96 -0.15
N GLU A 404 15.76 -16.96 -0.81
CA GLU A 404 16.00 -18.28 -0.21
C GLU A 404 17.00 -18.23 0.92
N ILE A 405 18.06 -17.46 0.76
CA ILE A 405 19.01 -17.19 1.83
C ILE A 405 18.29 -16.61 3.06
N PHE A 406 17.35 -15.68 2.87
CA PHE A 406 16.55 -15.20 3.98
C PHE A 406 15.71 -16.32 4.60
N LEU A 407 15.10 -17.19 3.79
CA LEU A 407 14.32 -18.33 4.28
C LEU A 407 15.17 -19.34 5.05
N GLU A 408 16.36 -19.69 4.57
CA GLU A 408 17.27 -20.62 5.24
C GLU A 408 17.62 -20.13 6.66
N ASN A 409 17.81 -18.83 6.81
CA ASN A 409 18.09 -18.21 8.11
C ASN A 409 16.82 -18.04 8.97
N ALA A 410 15.71 -17.64 8.36
CA ALA A 410 14.48 -17.32 9.07
C ALA A 410 13.63 -18.56 9.40
N LEU A 411 13.73 -19.63 8.61
CA LEU A 411 12.97 -20.87 8.71
C LEU A 411 13.89 -22.06 8.38
N PRO A 412 14.88 -22.38 9.23
CA PRO A 412 15.76 -23.51 9.00
C PRO A 412 14.95 -24.81 8.95
N GLY A 413 15.27 -25.69 8.00
CA GLY A 413 14.53 -26.93 7.75
C GLY A 413 13.20 -26.76 7.01
N PHE A 414 12.86 -25.55 6.55
CA PHE A 414 11.69 -25.36 5.69
C PHE A 414 11.92 -26.01 4.32
N GLU A 415 11.09 -27.00 4.00
CA GLU A 415 11.09 -27.65 2.69
C GLU A 415 9.74 -27.47 2.01
N LEU A 416 9.76 -26.90 0.80
CA LEU A 416 8.58 -26.85 -0.06
C LEU A 416 8.29 -28.25 -0.61
N MET A 417 7.28 -28.91 -0.06
CA MET A 417 6.78 -30.17 -0.59
C MET A 417 5.94 -29.89 -1.85
N CYS A 418 6.44 -30.34 -3.00
CA CYS A 418 6.10 -29.82 -4.33
C CYS A 418 5.04 -30.62 -5.10
N ASN A 419 4.30 -31.55 -4.48
CA ASN A 419 3.66 -32.57 -5.31
C ASN A 419 2.29 -32.16 -5.89
N LEU A 420 1.57 -31.17 -5.34
CA LEU A 420 0.23 -30.80 -5.85
C LEU A 420 -0.18 -29.32 -5.80
N LEU A 421 0.61 -28.45 -5.16
CA LEU A 421 0.24 -27.04 -5.00
C LEU A 421 0.64 -26.21 -6.21
N THR A 422 -0.27 -25.34 -6.67
CA THR A 422 0.04 -24.28 -7.63
C THR A 422 1.08 -23.33 -7.02
N SER A 423 1.95 -22.75 -7.86
CA SER A 423 3.12 -21.96 -7.41
C SER A 423 2.75 -20.63 -6.73
N ASP A 424 1.49 -20.21 -6.82
CA ASP A 424 0.91 -18.98 -6.26
C ASP A 424 0.66 -19.04 -4.74
N ILE A 425 0.50 -20.23 -4.14
CA ILE A 425 0.31 -20.41 -2.69
C ILE A 425 1.63 -20.32 -1.91
N TRP A 426 2.78 -20.47 -2.56
CA TRP A 426 4.05 -20.68 -1.85
C TRP A 426 4.41 -19.54 -0.90
N ILE A 427 4.26 -18.28 -1.34
CA ILE A 427 4.52 -17.13 -0.47
C ILE A 427 3.50 -17.08 0.69
N LEU A 428 2.26 -17.50 0.48
CA LEU A 428 1.26 -17.60 1.55
C LEU A 428 1.70 -18.62 2.62
N MET A 429 2.09 -19.82 2.19
CA MET A 429 2.56 -20.90 3.07
C MET A 429 3.79 -20.49 3.87
N ILE A 430 4.80 -19.93 3.18
CA ILE A 430 6.00 -19.38 3.81
C ILE A 430 5.62 -18.32 4.87
N SER A 431 4.67 -17.44 4.55
CA SER A 431 4.27 -16.35 5.45
C SER A 431 3.53 -16.86 6.69
N LEU A 432 2.66 -17.86 6.53
CA LEU A 432 1.95 -18.49 7.66
C LEU A 432 2.94 -19.22 8.59
N VAL A 433 3.83 -20.03 8.02
CA VAL A 433 4.86 -20.75 8.79
C VAL A 433 5.80 -19.76 9.47
N TYR A 434 6.27 -18.73 8.76
CA TYR A 434 7.09 -17.66 9.32
C TYR A 434 6.41 -16.99 10.52
N TYR A 435 5.17 -16.55 10.34
CA TYR A 435 4.46 -15.82 11.37
C TYR A 435 4.20 -16.69 12.62
N ILE A 436 3.78 -17.94 12.44
CA ILE A 436 3.55 -18.86 13.56
C ILE A 436 4.84 -19.20 14.29
N HIS A 437 5.92 -19.50 13.55
CA HIS A 437 7.18 -19.91 14.15
C HIS A 437 7.90 -18.75 14.85
N LYS A 438 7.97 -17.57 14.22
CA LYS A 438 8.76 -16.44 14.72
C LYS A 438 8.00 -15.43 15.56
N LYS A 439 6.68 -15.32 15.43
CA LYS A 439 5.91 -14.21 16.00
C LYS A 439 4.76 -14.65 16.90
N ASN A 440 3.87 -15.53 16.44
CA ASN A 440 2.70 -15.94 17.21
C ASN A 440 2.42 -17.45 17.08
N LYS A 441 2.95 -18.23 18.03
CA LYS A 441 2.82 -19.71 18.06
C LYS A 441 1.36 -20.19 18.17
N HIS A 442 0.44 -19.34 18.62
CA HIS A 442 -0.98 -19.67 18.82
C HIS A 442 -1.85 -19.38 17.58
N PHE A 443 -1.27 -18.81 16.51
CA PHE A 443 -2.01 -18.43 15.30
C PHE A 443 -2.37 -19.61 14.38
N VAL A 444 -2.25 -20.87 14.84
CA VAL A 444 -2.49 -22.06 14.01
C VAL A 444 -3.93 -22.12 13.49
N ASN A 445 -4.93 -21.82 14.33
CA ASN A 445 -6.32 -21.75 13.89
C ASN A 445 -6.54 -20.62 12.86
N GLY A 446 -5.89 -19.47 13.06
CA GLY A 446 -5.91 -18.36 12.10
C GLY A 446 -5.35 -18.76 10.74
N ALA A 447 -4.31 -19.61 10.72
CA ALA A 447 -3.78 -20.15 9.47
C ALA A 447 -4.79 -21.03 8.73
N TYR A 448 -5.54 -21.89 9.41
CA TYR A 448 -6.58 -22.68 8.76
C TYR A 448 -7.69 -21.81 8.16
N SER A 449 -8.11 -20.76 8.86
CA SER A 449 -9.10 -19.79 8.35
C SER A 449 -8.60 -19.09 7.08
N VAL A 450 -7.33 -18.67 7.06
CA VAL A 450 -6.70 -18.05 5.87
C VAL A 450 -6.55 -19.05 4.72
N LEU A 451 -6.13 -20.28 4.98
CA LEU A 451 -6.00 -21.31 3.95
C LEU A 451 -7.36 -21.69 3.35
N LEU A 452 -8.42 -21.71 4.15
CA LEU A 452 -9.77 -21.92 3.64
C LEU A 452 -10.22 -20.74 2.78
N SER A 453 -9.95 -19.50 3.20
CA SER A 453 -10.22 -18.32 2.38
C SER A 453 -9.48 -18.37 1.04
N TYR A 454 -8.19 -18.73 1.04
CA TYR A 454 -7.42 -18.92 -0.19
C TYR A 454 -8.04 -19.99 -1.07
N PHE A 455 -8.35 -21.15 -0.49
CA PHE A 455 -8.91 -22.25 -1.23
C PHE A 455 -10.22 -21.87 -1.93
N LEU A 456 -11.14 -21.19 -1.24
CA LEU A 456 -12.42 -20.76 -1.80
C LEU A 456 -12.31 -19.67 -2.87
N LEU A 457 -11.37 -18.73 -2.72
CA LEU A 457 -11.23 -17.58 -3.62
C LEU A 457 -10.31 -17.85 -4.82
N GLY A 458 -9.30 -18.71 -4.68
CA GLY A 458 -8.28 -18.98 -5.68
C GLY A 458 -8.42 -20.35 -6.35
N PRO A 459 -7.84 -21.43 -5.80
CA PRO A 459 -7.85 -22.76 -6.42
C PRO A 459 -9.23 -23.29 -6.75
N LEU A 460 -10.24 -23.05 -5.89
CA LEU A 460 -11.59 -23.50 -6.15
C LEU A 460 -12.11 -22.92 -7.46
N VAL A 461 -11.94 -21.63 -7.71
CA VAL A 461 -12.36 -20.97 -8.96
C VAL A 461 -11.77 -21.67 -10.19
N ASN A 462 -10.48 -22.04 -10.13
CA ASN A 462 -9.84 -22.77 -11.23
C ASN A 462 -10.32 -24.21 -11.36
N LEU A 463 -10.70 -24.87 -10.25
CA LEU A 463 -11.33 -26.20 -10.29
C LEU A 463 -12.73 -26.14 -10.91
N LEU A 464 -13.47 -25.03 -10.76
CA LEU A 464 -14.79 -24.83 -11.39
C LEU A 464 -14.73 -24.88 -12.92
N ASP A 465 -13.60 -24.46 -13.52
CA ASP A 465 -13.38 -24.51 -14.97
C ASP A 465 -13.15 -25.94 -15.50
N LEU A 466 -12.96 -26.94 -14.62
CA LEU A 466 -12.51 -28.31 -14.96
C LEU A 466 -13.48 -29.41 -14.51
N GLU A 467 -14.77 -29.31 -14.87
CA GLU A 467 -15.79 -30.37 -14.70
C GLU A 467 -16.33 -30.55 -13.26
N ILE A 468 -16.73 -29.47 -12.57
CA ILE A 468 -17.51 -29.58 -11.33
C ILE A 468 -19.01 -29.69 -11.64
N HIS A 469 -19.67 -30.70 -11.07
CA HIS A 469 -21.13 -30.89 -11.18
C HIS A 469 -21.90 -29.80 -10.41
N ALA A 470 -23.07 -29.40 -10.90
CA ALA A 470 -23.92 -28.39 -10.26
C ALA A 470 -24.29 -28.69 -8.79
N GLU A 471 -24.26 -29.97 -8.39
CA GLU A 471 -24.52 -30.42 -7.02
C GLU A 471 -23.42 -30.01 -6.01
N ASP A 472 -22.17 -29.84 -6.45
CA ASP A 472 -21.08 -29.40 -5.59
C ASP A 472 -21.11 -27.87 -5.35
N PHE A 473 -21.76 -27.11 -6.25
CA PHE A 473 -22.03 -25.68 -6.06
C PHE A 473 -23.04 -25.40 -4.96
N GLN A 474 -24.13 -26.19 -4.89
CA GLN A 474 -25.13 -26.05 -3.82
C GLN A 474 -24.54 -26.29 -2.43
N LYS A 475 -23.44 -27.05 -2.34
CA LYS A 475 -22.76 -27.30 -1.05
C LYS A 475 -21.95 -26.08 -0.57
N LEU A 476 -21.56 -25.17 -1.46
CA LEU A 476 -20.88 -23.92 -1.08
C LEU A 476 -21.84 -22.94 -0.37
N ASP A 477 -23.15 -23.07 -0.59
CA ASP A 477 -24.17 -22.30 0.16
C ASP A 477 -24.04 -22.54 1.67
N GLY A 478 -23.55 -23.72 2.07
CA GLY A 478 -23.27 -24.05 3.47
C GLY A 478 -22.18 -23.20 4.13
N LEU A 479 -21.40 -22.44 3.36
CA LEU A 479 -20.37 -21.51 3.84
C LEU A 479 -20.79 -20.03 3.71
N GLN A 480 -21.94 -19.73 3.10
CA GLN A 480 -22.34 -18.36 2.78
C GLN A 480 -22.46 -17.47 4.03
N PHE A 481 -22.92 -18.05 5.15
CA PHE A 481 -23.04 -17.35 6.42
C PHE A 481 -21.69 -16.79 6.93
N LEU A 482 -20.56 -17.37 6.53
CA LEU A 482 -19.23 -16.88 6.92
C LEU A 482 -18.84 -15.59 6.18
N PHE A 483 -19.47 -15.28 5.05
CA PHE A 483 -19.27 -14.01 4.33
C PHE A 483 -20.16 -12.87 4.85
N GLU A 484 -21.09 -13.15 5.77
CA GLU A 484 -21.97 -12.14 6.32
C GLU A 484 -21.22 -11.16 7.23
N SER A 485 -21.59 -9.88 7.14
CA SER A 485 -20.88 -8.80 7.85
C SER A 485 -20.98 -8.93 9.36
N VAL A 486 -19.87 -8.70 10.05
CA VAL A 486 -19.78 -8.72 11.52
C VAL A 486 -20.32 -7.43 12.12
N ASP A 487 -21.10 -7.53 13.20
CA ASP A 487 -21.50 -6.38 14.00
C ASP A 487 -20.28 -5.71 14.67
N LYS A 488 -20.14 -4.40 14.45
CA LYS A 488 -18.93 -3.64 14.85
C LYS A 488 -18.65 -3.64 16.37
N GLY A 489 -19.67 -3.90 17.20
CA GLY A 489 -19.57 -3.86 18.66
C GLY A 489 -19.02 -5.14 19.31
N GLU A 490 -18.85 -6.22 18.54
CA GLU A 490 -18.49 -7.55 19.06
C GLU A 490 -17.12 -8.05 18.55
N LEU A 491 -16.28 -7.17 17.99
CA LEU A 491 -14.99 -7.57 17.44
C LEU A 491 -13.94 -7.85 18.52
N ASP A 492 -13.31 -9.03 18.44
CA ASP A 492 -12.11 -9.33 19.19
C ASP A 492 -10.91 -8.62 18.55
N HIS A 493 -10.55 -7.49 19.16
CA HIS A 493 -9.45 -6.64 18.75
C HIS A 493 -8.10 -7.38 18.69
N GLY A 494 -7.86 -8.35 19.57
CA GLY A 494 -6.61 -9.14 19.61
C GLY A 494 -6.51 -10.11 18.43
N VAL A 495 -7.63 -10.71 18.04
CA VAL A 495 -7.73 -11.57 16.85
C VAL A 495 -7.49 -10.76 15.58
N VAL A 496 -8.18 -9.63 15.41
CA VAL A 496 -8.01 -8.75 14.25
C VAL A 496 -6.61 -8.14 14.21
N HIS A 497 -5.99 -7.90 15.37
CA HIS A 497 -4.59 -7.51 15.46
C HIS A 497 -3.64 -8.59 14.93
N SER A 498 -3.83 -9.85 15.37
CA SER A 498 -3.01 -10.98 14.92
C SER A 498 -3.09 -11.20 13.41
N PHE A 499 -4.28 -11.03 12.81
CA PHE A 499 -4.42 -11.05 11.35
C PHE A 499 -3.68 -9.90 10.68
N SER A 500 -3.68 -8.71 11.27
CA SER A 500 -2.92 -7.56 10.73
C SER A 500 -1.41 -7.83 10.72
N GLU A 501 -0.87 -8.37 11.81
CA GLU A 501 0.54 -8.77 11.91
C GLU A 501 0.93 -9.78 10.84
N PHE A 502 0.09 -10.82 10.67
CA PHE A 502 0.25 -11.78 9.58
C PHE A 502 0.24 -11.12 8.20
N LEU A 503 -0.73 -10.24 7.91
CA LEU A 503 -0.82 -9.54 6.63
C LEU A 503 0.40 -8.64 6.36
N HIS A 504 1.00 -8.06 7.41
CA HIS A 504 2.28 -7.36 7.29
C HIS A 504 3.41 -8.32 6.89
N CYS A 505 3.51 -9.50 7.51
CA CYS A 505 4.50 -10.51 7.14
C CYS A 505 4.32 -10.96 5.68
N LEU A 506 3.10 -11.31 5.29
CA LEU A 506 2.75 -11.72 3.93
C LEU A 506 3.09 -10.61 2.91
N GLN A 507 2.75 -9.36 3.22
CA GLN A 507 3.04 -8.25 2.33
C GLN A 507 4.54 -8.05 2.13
N HIS A 508 5.32 -8.07 3.21
CA HIS A 508 6.76 -7.82 3.14
C HIS A 508 7.54 -8.98 2.56
N LEU A 509 7.10 -10.24 2.75
CA LEU A 509 7.65 -11.41 2.05
C LEU A 509 7.38 -11.35 0.55
N ASN A 510 6.17 -10.96 0.14
CA ASN A 510 5.88 -10.69 -1.27
C ASN A 510 6.81 -9.60 -1.83
N TYR A 511 7.00 -8.49 -1.12
CA TYR A 511 7.92 -7.44 -1.54
C TYR A 511 9.38 -7.90 -1.65
N LEU A 512 9.85 -8.70 -0.69
CA LEU A 512 11.21 -9.24 -0.71
C LEU A 512 11.39 -10.20 -1.90
N ASN A 513 10.45 -11.12 -2.12
CA ASN A 513 10.45 -12.03 -3.26
C ASN A 513 10.51 -11.24 -4.59
N ILE A 514 9.67 -10.21 -4.74
CA ILE A 514 9.66 -9.35 -5.94
C ILE A 514 11.00 -8.60 -6.11
N LEU A 515 11.55 -8.03 -5.03
CA LEU A 515 12.84 -7.34 -5.05
C LEU A 515 13.96 -8.28 -5.53
N CYS A 516 13.98 -9.50 -4.99
CA CYS A 516 14.93 -10.57 -5.31
C CYS A 516 14.70 -11.22 -6.69
N GLY A 517 13.68 -10.79 -7.44
CA GLY A 517 13.48 -11.20 -8.83
C GLY A 517 12.35 -12.19 -9.07
N LYS A 518 11.44 -12.37 -8.09
CA LYS A 518 10.28 -13.26 -8.14
C LYS A 518 10.68 -14.71 -8.37
N LYS A 519 11.35 -15.34 -7.38
CA LYS A 519 11.67 -16.78 -7.48
C LYS A 519 10.39 -17.60 -7.45
N TYR A 520 9.50 -17.21 -6.55
CA TYR A 520 8.18 -17.79 -6.40
C TYR A 520 7.14 -16.83 -6.98
N ASP A 521 5.98 -17.35 -7.35
CA ASP A 521 4.89 -16.48 -7.78
C ASP A 521 4.39 -15.65 -6.58
N PRO A 522 4.27 -14.32 -6.71
CA PRO A 522 3.74 -13.50 -5.63
C PRO A 522 2.28 -13.84 -5.34
N THR A 523 1.89 -13.94 -4.07
CA THR A 523 0.50 -14.17 -3.66
C THR A 523 -0.42 -13.08 -4.20
N ILE A 524 -1.54 -13.49 -4.80
CA ILE A 524 -2.62 -12.62 -5.27
C ILE A 524 -3.61 -12.41 -4.13
N TYR A 525 -3.68 -11.20 -3.58
CA TYR A 525 -4.35 -10.95 -2.32
C TYR A 525 -5.87 -11.13 -2.40
N HIS A 526 -6.47 -10.71 -3.51
CA HIS A 526 -7.90 -10.80 -3.74
C HIS A 526 -8.38 -12.21 -4.11
N GLU A 527 -7.46 -13.14 -4.35
CA GLU A 527 -7.73 -14.57 -4.52
C GLU A 527 -7.32 -15.36 -3.26
N THR A 528 -6.93 -14.66 -2.18
CA THR A 528 -6.36 -15.26 -0.97
C THR A 528 -7.11 -14.90 0.30
N TYR A 529 -7.52 -13.63 0.46
CA TYR A 529 -7.92 -13.11 1.77
C TYR A 529 -9.20 -12.29 1.70
N ASN A 530 -10.28 -12.79 2.31
CA ASN A 530 -11.47 -12.03 2.64
C ASN A 530 -11.52 -11.83 4.16
N ALA A 531 -11.49 -10.58 4.64
CA ALA A 531 -11.29 -10.29 6.06
C ALA A 531 -12.47 -10.76 6.91
N THR A 532 -13.69 -10.53 6.42
CA THR A 532 -14.94 -10.96 7.05
C THR A 532 -14.98 -12.48 7.16
N PHE A 533 -14.74 -13.17 6.04
CA PHE A 533 -14.73 -14.63 5.98
C PHE A 533 -13.68 -15.25 6.91
N VAL A 534 -12.45 -14.76 6.87
CA VAL A 534 -11.36 -15.27 7.70
C VAL A 534 -11.68 -15.09 9.18
N TYR A 535 -12.19 -13.92 9.57
CA TYR A 535 -12.55 -13.64 10.96
C TYR A 535 -13.71 -14.51 11.43
N ASN A 536 -14.79 -14.61 10.65
CA ASN A 536 -15.95 -15.44 10.99
C ASN A 536 -15.58 -16.92 11.08
N THR A 537 -14.74 -17.39 10.17
CA THR A 537 -14.23 -18.76 10.20
C THR A 537 -13.42 -18.99 11.48
N PHE A 538 -12.57 -18.05 11.87
CA PHE A 538 -11.79 -18.17 13.10
C PHE A 538 -12.68 -18.25 14.35
N LEU A 539 -13.75 -17.44 14.44
CA LEU A 539 -14.69 -17.49 15.56
C LEU A 539 -15.55 -18.75 15.57
N PHE A 540 -15.97 -19.21 14.38
CA PHE A 540 -16.72 -20.45 14.22
C PHE A 540 -15.88 -21.66 14.66
N MET A 541 -14.58 -21.63 14.40
CA MET A 541 -13.66 -22.71 14.74
C MET A 541 -13.33 -22.76 16.24
N LYS A 542 -13.49 -23.94 16.84
CA LYS A 542 -12.83 -24.26 18.12
C LYS A 542 -11.38 -24.71 17.90
N ASP A 543 -11.20 -25.63 16.95
CA ASP A 543 -9.94 -26.21 16.54
C ASP A 543 -10.04 -26.73 15.09
N LYS A 544 -8.95 -27.34 14.60
CA LYS A 544 -8.88 -27.94 13.27
C LYS A 544 -9.90 -29.06 13.08
N ASP A 545 -10.10 -29.92 14.09
CA ASP A 545 -10.94 -31.10 13.97
C ASP A 545 -12.41 -30.69 13.86
N HIS A 546 -12.81 -29.63 14.57
CA HIS A 546 -14.12 -29.01 14.41
C HIS A 546 -14.35 -28.51 12.97
N LEU A 547 -13.37 -27.78 12.40
CA LEU A 547 -13.44 -27.34 11.00
C LEU A 547 -13.55 -28.54 10.05
N MET A 548 -12.69 -29.54 10.21
CA MET A 548 -12.68 -30.71 9.33
C MET A 548 -13.97 -31.51 9.42
N THR A 549 -14.52 -31.71 10.63
CA THR A 549 -15.80 -32.39 10.84
C THR A 549 -16.93 -31.63 10.16
N PHE A 550 -16.96 -30.31 10.30
CA PHE A 550 -17.96 -29.48 9.63
C PHE A 550 -17.83 -29.58 8.10
N LEU A 551 -16.62 -29.43 7.55
CA LEU A 551 -16.38 -29.55 6.11
C LEU A 551 -16.68 -30.96 5.58
N GLU A 552 -16.41 -32.03 6.35
CA GLU A 552 -16.81 -33.40 6.01
C GLU A 552 -18.32 -33.57 5.95
N SER A 553 -19.05 -32.97 6.90
CA SER A 553 -20.51 -33.00 6.90
C SER A 553 -21.12 -32.22 5.72
N THR A 554 -20.51 -31.09 5.34
CA THR A 554 -20.98 -30.20 4.27
C THR A 554 -20.60 -30.70 2.89
N PHE A 555 -19.37 -31.17 2.71
CA PHE A 555 -18.78 -31.50 1.41
C PHE A 555 -18.59 -33.00 1.15
N GLN A 556 -18.76 -33.87 2.15
CA GLN A 556 -18.66 -35.33 2.04
C GLN A 556 -17.37 -35.77 1.29
N ASP A 557 -17.42 -36.79 0.44
CA ASP A 557 -16.27 -37.30 -0.33
C ASP A 557 -15.91 -36.46 -1.58
N SER A 558 -16.34 -35.20 -1.64
CA SER A 558 -16.10 -34.32 -2.79
C SER A 558 -14.61 -34.11 -3.07
N ILE A 559 -14.32 -33.82 -4.33
CA ILE A 559 -12.99 -33.42 -4.78
C ILE A 559 -12.51 -32.14 -4.08
N ILE A 560 -13.44 -31.24 -3.74
CA ILE A 560 -13.21 -29.98 -3.04
C ILE A 560 -12.58 -30.25 -1.67
N LEU A 561 -13.21 -31.10 -0.86
CA LEU A 561 -12.70 -31.43 0.47
C LEU A 561 -11.33 -32.12 0.41
N LYS A 562 -11.14 -33.03 -0.54
CA LYS A 562 -9.86 -33.74 -0.73
C LYS A 562 -8.72 -32.75 -1.00
N HIS A 563 -8.92 -31.79 -1.90
CA HIS A 563 -7.91 -30.76 -2.20
C HIS A 563 -7.61 -29.87 -1.00
N PHE A 564 -8.65 -29.41 -0.27
CA PHE A 564 -8.42 -28.60 0.93
C PHE A 564 -7.63 -29.35 2.00
N LYS A 565 -7.97 -30.63 2.26
CA LYS A 565 -7.21 -31.49 3.20
C LYS A 565 -5.73 -31.61 2.80
N MET A 566 -5.43 -31.62 1.51
CA MET A 566 -4.04 -31.64 1.03
C MET A 566 -3.29 -30.35 1.31
N ILE A 567 -3.91 -29.19 1.04
CA ILE A 567 -3.33 -27.88 1.38
C ILE A 567 -2.99 -27.80 2.88
N VAL A 568 -3.93 -28.23 3.74
CA VAL A 568 -3.73 -28.25 5.19
C VAL A 568 -2.60 -29.19 5.58
N LYS A 569 -2.54 -30.40 5.00
CA LYS A 569 -1.47 -31.37 5.27
C LYS A 569 -0.09 -30.83 4.89
N ASP A 570 0.03 -30.19 3.72
CA ASP A 570 1.29 -29.61 3.27
C ASP A 570 1.73 -28.48 4.20
N PHE A 571 0.79 -27.67 4.68
CA PHE A 571 1.06 -26.60 5.66
C PHE A 571 1.57 -27.16 6.98
N GLU A 572 0.88 -28.17 7.54
CA GLU A 572 1.28 -28.81 8.78
C GLU A 572 2.65 -29.49 8.66
N THR A 573 2.94 -30.09 7.50
CA THR A 573 4.25 -30.70 7.21
C THR A 573 5.36 -29.65 7.21
N CYS A 574 5.15 -28.52 6.51
CA CYS A 574 6.12 -27.42 6.50
C CYS A 574 6.36 -26.85 7.90
N LEU A 575 5.28 -26.64 8.68
CA LEU A 575 5.37 -26.14 10.04
C LEU A 575 6.09 -27.12 10.98
N ALA A 576 5.83 -28.42 10.84
CA ALA A 576 6.47 -29.46 11.62
C ALA A 576 7.98 -29.57 11.30
N ALA A 577 8.36 -29.48 10.04
CA ALA A 577 9.76 -29.54 9.62
C ALA A 577 10.61 -28.43 10.25
N VAL A 578 10.11 -27.19 10.25
CA VAL A 578 10.79 -26.04 10.89
C VAL A 578 10.90 -26.24 12.42
N LYS A 579 9.84 -26.76 13.07
CA LYS A 579 9.85 -27.04 14.51
C LYS A 579 10.81 -28.17 14.89
N ALA A 580 10.89 -29.23 14.09
CA ALA A 580 11.80 -30.35 14.32
C ALA A 580 13.26 -29.92 14.26
N HIS A 581 13.62 -29.10 13.27
CA HIS A 581 14.97 -28.56 13.14
C HIS A 581 15.40 -27.71 14.35
N GLU A 582 14.47 -26.95 14.95
CA GLU A 582 14.73 -26.18 16.18
C GLU A 582 14.97 -27.10 17.40
N ALA A 583 14.25 -28.22 17.49
CA ALA A 583 14.44 -29.21 18.57
C ALA A 583 15.77 -29.99 18.44
N ASP A 584 16.18 -30.33 17.22
CA ASP A 584 17.43 -31.06 16.98
C ASP A 584 18.66 -30.19 17.26
N SER A 585 18.60 -28.89 16.94
CA SER A 585 19.67 -27.93 17.23
C SER A 585 19.85 -27.60 18.72
N SER A 586 18.82 -27.84 19.54
CA SER A 586 18.87 -27.59 21.00
C SER A 586 19.27 -28.82 21.85
N SER A 587 19.37 -30.02 21.25
CA SER A 587 19.73 -31.26 21.94
C SER A 587 21.20 -31.71 21.79
N GLY A 588 21.99 -31.04 20.94
CA GLY A 588 23.43 -31.31 20.76
C GLY A 588 24.34 -30.34 21.53
N ALA A 589 24.78 -30.71 22.74
CA ALA A 589 25.73 -29.90 23.51
C ALA A 589 27.19 -30.09 23.03
N SER A 590 27.75 -29.05 22.38
CA SER A 590 29.14 -28.58 22.57
C SER A 590 29.23 -27.12 22.11
N PRO A 591 30.03 -26.24 22.79
CA PRO A 591 29.82 -24.79 22.75
C PRO A 591 30.47 -24.17 21.51
N LEU A 592 29.83 -24.35 20.35
CA LEU A 592 29.85 -23.33 19.32
C LEU A 592 28.72 -22.37 19.67
N LYS A 593 29.07 -21.23 20.28
CA LYS A 593 28.20 -20.06 20.27
C LYS A 593 27.92 -19.72 18.80
N VAL A 594 26.84 -20.26 18.28
CA VAL A 594 26.13 -19.65 17.17
C VAL A 594 25.37 -18.50 17.83
N ASP A 595 26.05 -17.36 17.99
CA ASP A 595 25.40 -16.06 18.23
C ASP A 595 24.65 -15.68 16.94
N SER A 596 23.66 -16.48 16.53
CA SER A 596 22.60 -16.03 15.62
C SER A 596 21.48 -15.35 16.42
N GLN A 597 21.86 -14.64 17.49
CA GLN A 597 21.00 -13.62 18.07
C GLN A 597 20.96 -12.48 17.06
N LEU A 598 19.82 -12.33 16.39
CA LEU A 598 19.46 -11.08 15.77
C LEU A 598 19.45 -10.03 16.90
N CYS A 599 20.58 -9.35 17.11
CA CYS A 599 20.73 -8.39 18.20
C CYS A 599 19.96 -7.12 17.80
N ILE A 600 18.66 -7.09 18.06
CA ILE A 600 17.85 -5.88 17.95
C ILE A 600 18.16 -5.04 19.19
N GLN A 601 19.19 -4.21 19.09
CA GLN A 601 19.52 -3.26 20.15
C GLN A 601 18.48 -2.14 20.16
N PHE A 602 17.70 -2.06 21.23
CA PHE A 602 16.76 -0.99 21.49
C PHE A 602 17.47 0.13 22.28
N THR A 603 17.71 1.26 21.64
CA THR A 603 18.20 2.46 22.34
C THR A 603 17.06 3.46 22.52
N THR A 604 16.58 3.62 23.74
CA THR A 604 15.79 4.77 24.19
C THR A 604 16.63 5.57 25.18
N SER A 605 16.90 6.84 24.86
CA SER A 605 17.35 7.88 25.80
C SER A 605 18.24 7.41 26.97
N GLY A 606 19.38 6.77 26.67
CA GLY A 606 20.47 6.58 27.64
C GLY A 606 20.45 5.32 28.51
N GLU A 607 19.47 4.42 28.38
CA GLU A 607 19.49 3.14 29.10
C GLU A 607 19.32 1.95 28.15
N THR A 608 20.31 1.05 28.17
CA THR A 608 20.28 -0.24 27.47
C THR A 608 19.53 -1.24 28.35
N LYS A 609 18.37 -1.73 27.89
CA LYS A 609 17.70 -2.91 28.48
C LYS A 609 17.42 -3.94 27.40
N GLU A 610 17.87 -5.17 27.65
CA GLU A 610 17.43 -6.36 26.91
C GLU A 610 16.02 -6.71 27.39
N PHE A 611 15.06 -6.84 26.46
CA PHE A 611 13.72 -7.31 26.76
C PHE A 611 13.41 -8.54 25.92
N PHE A 612 13.08 -9.64 26.59
CA PHE A 612 12.44 -10.80 26.01
C PHE A 612 10.94 -10.51 25.96
N LEU A 613 10.31 -10.69 24.80
CA LEU A 613 8.84 -10.67 24.67
C LEU A 613 8.32 -12.04 25.13
N GLU A 614 8.01 -12.18 26.41
CA GLU A 614 7.10 -13.23 26.91
C GLU A 614 5.67 -12.68 26.87
N VAL A 615 4.82 -13.35 26.09
CA VAL A 615 3.37 -13.11 26.09
C VAL A 615 2.78 -14.03 27.14
N ASP A 616 2.69 -13.56 28.39
CA ASP A 616 1.97 -14.27 29.44
C ASP A 616 0.46 -14.01 29.31
N GLY A 617 -0.22 -14.92 28.64
CA GLY A 617 -1.66 -15.09 28.76
C GLY A 617 -1.99 -15.99 29.95
N GLN A 618 -2.21 -15.41 31.13
CA GLN A 618 -2.89 -16.13 32.21
C GLN A 618 -4.26 -15.51 32.49
N SER A 619 -5.29 -16.28 32.15
CA SER A 619 -6.64 -16.12 32.67
C SER A 619 -6.62 -16.21 34.19
N LYS A 620 -7.02 -15.13 34.88
CA LYS A 620 -7.31 -15.20 36.31
C LYS A 620 -8.63 -15.95 36.51
N ASN A 621 -8.52 -17.20 37.00
CA ASN A 621 -9.60 -17.85 37.73
C ASN A 621 -9.88 -17.04 39.00
N SER A 622 -11.12 -16.62 39.17
CA SER A 622 -11.63 -16.05 40.42
C SER A 622 -12.06 -17.20 41.33
N ASP A 623 -11.19 -17.60 42.24
CA ASP A 623 -11.60 -18.36 43.42
C ASP A 623 -12.23 -17.41 44.43
N SER A 624 -13.50 -17.65 44.69
CA SER A 624 -14.25 -17.12 45.81
C SER A 624 -13.73 -17.75 47.10
N ASP A 625 -13.28 -16.95 48.06
CA ASP A 625 -13.21 -17.40 49.44
C ASP A 625 -13.65 -16.35 50.46
N ASN A 626 -14.34 -16.90 51.45
CA ASN A 626 -15.11 -16.25 52.49
C ASN A 626 -14.25 -15.40 53.42
N ILE A 627 -14.77 -14.22 53.80
CA ILE A 627 -14.34 -13.51 55.00
C ILE A 627 -15.54 -13.39 55.94
N THR A 628 -15.47 -14.17 57.00
CA THR A 628 -16.24 -14.03 58.23
C THR A 628 -15.69 -12.89 59.09
N ASN A 629 -16.62 -12.08 59.62
CA ASN A 629 -16.60 -11.22 60.81
C ASN A 629 -15.33 -11.24 61.70
N SER A 630 -14.71 -10.07 61.85
CA SER A 630 -14.73 -9.24 63.09
C SER A 630 -13.79 -8.04 62.93
#